data_AF-I1D2L8-F1
#
_entry.id   AF-I1D2L8-F1
#
_cell.length_a   1.000
_cell.length_b   1.000
_cell.length_c   1.000
_cell.angle_alpha   90.00
_cell.angle_beta   90.00
_cell.angle_gamma   90.00
#
_symmetry.space_group_name_H-M   'P 1'
#
loop_
_entity.id
_entity.type
_entity.pdbx_description
1 polymer ?
#
loop_
_entity_poly.entity_id
_entity_poly.type
_entity_poly.pdbx_seq_one_letter_code
_entity_poly.pdbx_strand_id
1 'polypeptide(L)'
;MSTDSARVTAPEVIPPVVYVPCSAVAEDEVTVDVRESRNGERVLLVYSALDRLIELAGPHQPWVLLPTAQLEQVNEYAPFDMIVFDMEIPEEHRRKAA
;
A
#
# COMPACT_ATOMS: atom_id res chain seq x y z
N MET A 1 3.04 27.38 -28.44
CA MET A 1 2.54 26.05 -28.83
C MET A 1 3.37 25.03 -28.10
N SER A 2 2.91 24.53 -26.95
CA SER A 2 3.51 23.39 -26.26
C SER A 2 2.41 22.36 -26.08
N THR A 3 2.64 21.20 -26.68
CA THR A 3 1.77 20.02 -26.70
C THR A 3 1.52 19.51 -25.29
N ASP A 4 0.26 19.58 -24.88
CA ASP A 4 -0.31 18.79 -23.79
C ASP A 4 -0.22 17.31 -24.20
N SER A 5 0.76 16.60 -23.63
CA SER A 5 0.90 15.17 -23.84
C SER A 5 -0.09 14.47 -22.92
N ALA A 6 -1.35 14.39 -23.37
CA ALA A 6 -2.37 13.61 -22.71
C ALA A 6 -1.88 12.16 -22.63
N ARG A 7 -1.46 11.73 -21.42
CA ARG A 7 -1.19 10.32 -21.14
C ARG A 7 -2.45 9.56 -21.49
N VAL A 8 -2.33 8.59 -22.38
CA VAL A 8 -3.36 7.57 -22.58
C VAL A 8 -3.48 6.84 -21.24
N THR A 9 -4.53 7.12 -20.47
CA THR A 9 -4.86 6.32 -19.31
C THR A 9 -5.39 5.00 -19.84
N ALA A 10 -4.56 3.96 -19.74
CA ALA A 10 -5.07 2.60 -19.80
C ALA A 10 -6.21 2.49 -18.76
N PRO A 11 -7.27 1.69 -19.03
CA PRO A 11 -8.29 1.46 -18.02
C PRO A 11 -7.59 1.06 -16.72
N GLU A 12 -8.03 1.66 -15.62
CA GLU A 12 -7.44 1.42 -14.30
C GLU A 12 -7.76 -0.01 -13.89
N VAL A 13 -6.89 -0.95 -14.27
CA VAL A 13 -7.02 -2.35 -13.92
C VAL A 13 -6.47 -2.49 -12.52
N ILE A 14 -7.37 -2.63 -11.55
CA ILE A 14 -6.99 -2.98 -10.19
C ILE A 14 -6.50 -4.44 -10.19
N PRO A 15 -5.26 -4.71 -9.74
CA PRO A 15 -4.75 -6.07 -9.66
C PRO A 15 -5.68 -6.97 -8.81
N PRO A 16 -5.81 -8.27 -9.12
CA PRO A 16 -6.62 -9.18 -8.32
C PRO A 16 -6.00 -9.47 -6.94
N VAL A 17 -4.70 -9.19 -6.78
CA VAL A 17 -3.94 -9.33 -5.54
C VAL A 17 -3.05 -8.09 -5.35
N VAL A 18 -2.83 -7.71 -4.10
CA VAL A 18 -1.97 -6.57 -3.71
C VAL A 18 -1.05 -6.96 -2.57
N TYR A 19 0.09 -6.28 -2.51
CA TYR A 19 1.05 -6.39 -1.42
C TYR A 19 0.79 -5.27 -0.41
N VAL A 20 0.51 -5.63 0.84
CA VAL A 20 0.11 -4.69 1.89
C VAL A 20 1.18 -4.67 2.98
N PRO A 21 1.79 -3.49 3.28
CA PRO A 21 2.69 -3.35 4.40
C PRO A 21 2.03 -3.71 5.74
N CYS A 22 2.77 -4.38 6.62
CA CYS A 22 2.28 -4.78 7.94
C CYS A 22 3.37 -4.66 9.02
N SER A 23 2.93 -4.66 10.28
CA SER A 23 3.81 -4.49 11.45
C SER A 23 4.29 -5.78 12.07
N ALA A 24 3.46 -6.81 12.07
CA ALA A 24 3.80 -8.16 12.49
C ALA A 24 2.99 -9.16 11.66
N VAL A 25 3.62 -10.30 11.38
CA VAL A 25 2.95 -11.50 10.87
C VAL A 25 3.11 -12.54 11.98
N ALA A 26 2.05 -12.78 12.74
CA ALA A 26 1.94 -13.96 13.61
C ALA A 26 1.25 -15.09 12.83
N GLU A 27 1.30 -16.33 13.34
CA GLU A 27 0.85 -17.53 12.61
C GLU A 27 -0.56 -17.37 11.98
N ASP A 28 -1.47 -16.64 12.63
CA ASP A 28 -2.85 -16.41 12.16
C ASP A 28 -3.30 -14.94 12.17
N GLU A 29 -2.42 -13.97 12.48
CA GLU A 29 -2.79 -12.57 12.62
C GLU A 29 -1.80 -11.65 11.89
N VAL A 30 -2.36 -10.76 11.05
CA VAL A 30 -1.60 -9.73 10.34
C VAL A 30 -2.17 -8.36 10.71
N THR A 31 -1.32 -7.52 11.28
CA THR A 31 -1.66 -6.12 11.54
C THR A 31 -1.15 -5.26 10.39
N VAL A 32 -2.05 -4.89 9.48
CA VAL A 32 -1.73 -4.00 8.34
C VAL A 32 -1.34 -2.61 8.84
N ASP A 33 -0.40 -1.96 8.14
CA ASP A 33 0.05 -0.62 8.46
C ASP A 33 -0.93 0.42 7.89
N VAL A 34 -1.86 0.89 8.72
CA VAL A 34 -2.68 2.06 8.41
C VAL A 34 -1.96 3.32 8.89
N ARG A 35 -1.78 4.28 7.98
CA ARG A 35 -1.11 5.56 8.26
C ARG A 35 -2.12 6.69 8.42
N GLU A 36 -1.81 7.70 9.20
CA GLU A 36 -2.60 8.94 9.22
C GLU A 36 -2.06 9.95 8.20
N SER A 37 -2.96 10.51 7.40
CA SER A 37 -2.68 11.64 6.51
C SER A 37 -2.51 12.92 7.33
N ARG A 38 -1.97 13.98 6.71
CA ARG A 38 -1.87 15.29 7.36
C ARG A 38 -3.23 15.87 7.77
N ASN A 39 -4.31 15.40 7.15
CA ASN A 39 -5.67 15.82 7.43
C ASN A 39 -6.39 14.88 8.42
N GLY A 40 -5.69 13.86 8.96
CA GLY A 40 -6.24 12.88 9.89
C GLY A 40 -6.97 11.71 9.24
N GLU A 41 -6.95 11.60 7.90
CA GLU A 41 -7.53 10.46 7.20
C GLU A 41 -6.65 9.23 7.41
N ARG A 42 -7.27 8.09 7.67
CA ARG A 42 -6.58 6.80 7.75
C ARG A 42 -6.37 6.25 6.34
N VAL A 43 -5.12 6.00 5.99
CA VAL A 43 -4.68 5.61 4.67
C VAL A 43 -4.09 4.21 4.74
N LEU A 44 -4.66 3.28 3.98
CA LEU A 44 -4.04 2.00 3.70
C LEU A 44 -3.15 2.14 2.45
N LEU A 45 -1.85 1.91 2.62
CA LEU A 45 -0.95 1.77 1.47
C LEU A 45 -1.03 0.36 0.91
N VAL A 46 -1.14 0.24 -0.40
CA VAL A 46 -1.08 -1.04 -1.11
C VAL A 46 -0.13 -0.94 -2.30
N TYR A 47 0.49 -2.04 -2.67
CA TYR A 47 1.40 -2.10 -3.80
C TYR A 47 0.92 -3.11 -4.81
N SER A 48 0.97 -2.73 -6.08
CA SER A 48 0.51 -3.57 -7.18
C SER A 48 1.47 -4.72 -7.49
N ALA A 49 2.71 -4.62 -7.05
CA ALA A 49 3.75 -5.62 -7.25
C ALA A 49 4.78 -5.62 -6.09
N LEU A 50 5.44 -6.77 -5.89
CA LEU A 50 6.42 -6.94 -4.81
C LEU A 50 7.67 -6.08 -5.01
N ASP A 51 8.18 -6.00 -6.23
CA ASP A 51 9.34 -5.18 -6.58
C ASP A 51 9.07 -3.70 -6.30
N ARG A 52 7.88 -3.20 -6.63
CA ARG A 52 7.43 -1.84 -6.29
C ARG A 52 7.38 -1.62 -4.78
N LEU A 53 6.85 -2.57 -4.02
CA LEU A 53 6.87 -2.47 -2.55
C LEU A 53 8.31 -2.34 -2.03
N ILE A 54 9.22 -3.18 -2.50
CA ILE A 54 10.63 -3.15 -2.07
C ILE A 54 11.29 -1.81 -2.43
N GLU A 55 11.03 -1.30 -3.63
CA GLU A 55 11.57 -0.03 -4.13
C GLU A 55 11.03 1.18 -3.32
N LEU A 56 9.72 1.21 -3.07
CA LEU A 56 9.01 2.37 -2.55
C LEU A 56 8.87 2.38 -1.02
N ALA A 57 8.73 1.21 -0.40
CA ALA A 57 8.61 1.04 1.06
C ALA A 57 9.92 0.61 1.72
N GLY A 58 10.88 0.13 0.93
CA GLY A 58 12.17 -0.37 1.39
C GLY A 58 12.17 -1.88 1.68
N PRO A 59 13.35 -2.52 1.61
CA PRO A 59 13.50 -3.97 1.68
C PRO A 59 13.22 -4.57 3.08
N HIS A 60 13.14 -3.73 4.11
CA HIS A 60 12.90 -4.17 5.50
C HIS A 60 11.43 -4.04 5.91
N GLN A 61 10.55 -3.59 5.02
CA GLN A 61 9.13 -3.51 5.31
C GLN A 61 8.51 -4.91 5.28
N PRO A 62 7.94 -5.42 6.40
CA PRO A 62 7.12 -6.61 6.36
C PRO A 62 5.86 -6.37 5.54
N TRP A 63 5.38 -7.40 4.87
CA TRP A 63 4.22 -7.33 3.99
C TRP A 63 3.45 -8.65 3.95
N VAL A 64 2.20 -8.56 3.53
CA VAL A 64 1.32 -9.71 3.22
C VAL A 64 0.78 -9.57 1.79
N LEU A 65 0.57 -10.69 1.09
CA LEU A 65 -0.14 -10.73 -0.17
C LEU A 65 -1.62 -11.01 0.10
N LEU A 66 -2.49 -10.10 -0.33
CA LEU A 66 -3.94 -10.26 -0.14
C LEU A 66 -4.66 -10.21 -1.50
N PRO A 67 -5.70 -11.03 -1.70
CA PRO A 67 -6.70 -10.77 -2.72
C PRO A 67 -7.29 -9.38 -2.51
N THR A 68 -7.41 -8.58 -3.56
CA THR A 68 -7.95 -7.22 -3.46
C THR A 68 -9.38 -7.22 -2.92
N ALA A 69 -10.15 -8.27 -3.20
CA ALA A 69 -11.49 -8.48 -2.65
C ALA A 69 -11.52 -8.65 -1.12
N GLN A 70 -10.41 -9.01 -0.47
CA GLN A 70 -10.32 -9.12 1.00
C GLN A 70 -10.04 -7.78 1.69
N LEU A 71 -9.73 -6.70 0.95
CA LEU A 71 -9.47 -5.39 1.56
C LEU A 71 -10.71 -4.82 2.28
N GLU A 72 -11.92 -5.21 1.85
CA GLU A 72 -13.16 -4.88 2.56
C GLU A 72 -13.18 -5.50 3.96
N GLN A 73 -12.83 -6.78 4.08
CA GLN A 73 -12.71 -7.45 5.37
C GLN A 73 -11.59 -6.85 6.22
N VAL A 74 -10.45 -6.48 5.63
CA VAL A 74 -9.38 -5.78 6.36
C VAL A 74 -9.91 -4.47 6.98
N ASN A 75 -10.75 -3.73 6.25
CA ASN A 75 -11.35 -2.48 6.74
C ASN A 75 -12.28 -2.69 7.96
N GLU A 76 -12.89 -3.86 8.11
CA GLU A 76 -13.71 -4.18 9.28
C GLU A 76 -12.88 -4.27 10.57
N TYR A 77 -11.63 -4.75 10.47
CA TYR A 77 -10.74 -4.97 11.61
C TYR A 77 -9.73 -3.83 11.82
N ALA A 78 -9.25 -3.24 10.74
CA ALA A 78 -8.28 -2.15 10.74
C ALA A 78 -8.82 -1.03 9.82
N PRO A 79 -9.73 -0.18 10.32
CA PRO A 79 -10.48 0.69 9.43
C PRO A 79 -9.63 1.80 8.85
N PHE A 80 -9.85 2.11 7.58
CA PHE A 80 -9.21 3.14 6.79
C PHE A 80 -10.24 3.88 5.93
N ASP A 81 -9.93 5.14 5.62
CA ASP A 81 -10.80 6.04 4.86
C ASP A 81 -10.47 6.01 3.36
N MET A 82 -9.24 5.62 3.00
CA MET A 82 -8.81 5.48 1.61
C MET A 82 -7.67 4.49 1.42
N ILE A 83 -7.55 4.03 0.17
CA ILE A 83 -6.47 3.17 -0.30
C ILE A 83 -5.61 3.97 -1.28
N VAL A 84 -4.29 3.92 -1.11
CA VAL A 84 -3.35 4.54 -2.04
C VAL A 84 -2.40 3.48 -2.58
N PHE A 85 -2.37 3.38 -3.91
CA PHE A 85 -1.51 2.45 -4.64
C PHE A 85 -0.12 3.05 -4.87
N ASP A 86 0.91 2.22 -4.69
CA ASP A 86 2.29 2.47 -5.12
C ASP A 86 2.82 3.86 -4.69
N MET A 87 2.50 4.26 -3.45
CA MET A 87 3.01 5.49 -2.86
C MET A 87 4.45 5.29 -2.36
N GLU A 88 5.33 6.21 -2.71
CA GLU A 88 6.67 6.25 -2.12
C GLU A 88 6.61 6.63 -0.64
N ILE A 89 7.20 5.80 0.21
CA ILE A 89 7.46 6.16 1.61
C ILE A 89 8.81 6.88 1.64
N PRO A 90 8.88 8.12 2.16
CA PRO A 90 10.15 8.83 2.30
C PRO A 90 11.17 8.00 3.07
N GLU A 91 12.44 8.03 2.65
CA GLU A 91 13.50 7.17 3.19
C GLU A 91 13.61 7.24 4.73
N GLU A 92 13.44 8.42 5.30
CA GLU A 92 13.46 8.67 6.74
C GLU A 92 12.32 7.96 7.50
N HIS A 93 11.24 7.60 6.80
CA HIS A 93 10.08 6.90 7.33
C HIS A 93 10.05 5.41 6.97
N ARG A 94 11.01 4.92 6.17
CA ARG A 94 11.15 3.50 5.85
C ARG A 94 11.65 2.73 7.08
N ARG A 95 11.21 1.49 7.21
CA ARG A 95 11.71 0.59 8.26
C ARG A 95 13.19 0.29 8.01
N LYS A 96 13.94 0.18 9.09
CA LYS A 96 15.36 -0.21 9.07
C LYS A 96 15.49 -1.65 9.53
N ALA A 97 16.59 -2.31 9.16
CA ALA A 97 16.95 -3.58 9.77
C ALA A 97 17.03 -3.43 11.29
N ALA A 98 16.49 -4.40 12.03
CA ALA A 98 16.57 -4.48 13.48
C ALA A 98 18.01 -4.73 13.96
#